data_AF-A0A5N8WI16-F1
#
_entry.id   AF-A0A5N8WI16-F1
#
_cell.length_a   1.000
_cell.length_b   1.000
_cell.length_c   1.000
_cell.angle_alpha   90.00
_cell.angle_beta   90.00
_cell.angle_gamma   90.00
#
_symmetry.space_group_name_H-M   'P 1'
#
loop_
_entity.id
_entity.type
_entity.pdbx_description
1 polymer ?
#
loop_
_entity_poly.entity_id
_entity_poly.type
_entity_poly.pdbx_seq_one_letter_code
_entity_poly.pdbx_strand_id
1 'polypeptide(L)'
;TGPALTLRNPVYATERELLKLALQRPELVSPAFDAYGVDEFTAAPYAAVRQAVMDAGGAEYGVQDPQEYLVRVREAAPDDVVRAMVTELAVEAIMRKKVDEVYAGDQLVTVRRRAVERRVRDIQSSLARLGQHADPAHFAAVQNELWVLQQYDQALRERGAEAL
;
A
#
# COMPACT_ATOMS: atom_id res chain seq x y z
N THR A 1 -18.01 9.63 -1.22
CA THR A 1 -17.59 9.57 -2.63
C THR A 1 -16.41 10.47 -2.82
N GLY A 2 -15.20 9.91 -3.00
CA GLY A 2 -14.02 10.72 -3.35
C GLY A 2 -14.27 11.58 -4.60
N PRO A 3 -13.67 12.78 -4.73
CA PRO A 3 -13.92 13.63 -5.89
C PRO A 3 -13.54 12.91 -7.19
N ALA A 4 -14.33 13.08 -8.25
CA ALA A 4 -14.19 12.36 -9.52
C ALA A 4 -12.79 12.49 -10.17
N LEU A 5 -12.03 13.55 -9.82
CA LEU A 5 -10.66 13.75 -10.25
C LEU A 5 -9.69 12.72 -9.64
N THR A 6 -9.91 12.29 -8.40
CA THR A 6 -9.09 11.28 -7.71
C THR A 6 -9.23 9.90 -8.38
N LEU A 7 -10.42 9.57 -8.88
CA LEU A 7 -10.69 8.28 -9.55
C LEU A 7 -10.13 8.18 -10.98
N ARG A 8 -9.78 9.32 -11.61
CA ARG A 8 -9.10 9.33 -12.91
C ARG A 8 -7.61 9.04 -12.81
N ASN A 9 -7.02 9.16 -11.62
CA ASN A 9 -5.63 8.82 -11.41
C ASN A 9 -5.49 7.29 -11.21
N PRO A 10 -4.80 6.57 -12.11
CA PRO A 10 -4.65 5.11 -12.00
C PRO A 10 -3.88 4.68 -10.75
N VAL A 11 -3.05 5.56 -10.17
CA VAL A 11 -2.36 5.29 -8.90
C VAL A 11 -3.36 5.18 -7.77
N TYR A 12 -4.19 6.22 -7.64
CA TYR A 12 -5.22 6.31 -6.61
C TYR A 12 -6.32 5.27 -6.80
N ALA A 13 -6.64 4.89 -8.04
CA ALA A 13 -7.58 3.81 -8.30
C ALA A 13 -7.10 2.48 -7.72
N THR A 14 -5.84 2.09 -7.93
CA THR A 14 -5.27 0.85 -7.37
C THR A 14 -5.17 0.92 -5.83
N GLU A 15 -4.74 2.04 -5.27
CA GLU A 15 -4.69 2.23 -3.80
C GLU A 15 -6.08 2.06 -3.17
N ARG A 16 -7.10 2.69 -3.77
CA ARG A 16 -8.50 2.54 -3.35
C ARG A 16 -8.93 1.08 -3.41
N GLU A 17 -8.63 0.40 -4.52
CA GLU A 17 -8.99 -0.99 -4.74
C GLU A 17 -8.37 -1.91 -3.70
N LEU A 18 -7.09 -1.70 -3.38
CA LEU A 18 -6.39 -2.45 -2.35
C LEU A 18 -6.98 -2.21 -0.95
N LEU A 19 -7.37 -0.98 -0.62
CA LEU A 19 -8.05 -0.70 0.65
C LEU A 19 -9.43 -1.37 0.73
N LYS A 20 -10.18 -1.43 -0.38
CA LYS A 20 -11.44 -2.18 -0.42
C LYS A 20 -11.19 -3.67 -0.14
N LEU A 21 -10.16 -4.26 -0.74
CA LEU A 21 -9.77 -5.64 -0.47
C LEU A 21 -9.41 -5.85 1.01
N ALA A 22 -8.60 -4.97 1.60
CA ALA A 22 -8.20 -5.06 3.00
C ALA A 22 -9.38 -4.92 4.00
N LEU A 23 -10.41 -4.15 3.64
CA LEU A 23 -11.59 -3.95 4.49
C LEU A 23 -12.66 -5.03 4.29
N GLN A 24 -12.84 -5.51 3.06
CA GLN A 24 -13.94 -6.42 2.71
C GLN A 24 -13.53 -7.89 2.67
N ARG A 25 -12.28 -8.17 2.25
CA ARG A 25 -11.73 -9.51 2.02
C ARG A 25 -10.31 -9.61 2.58
N PRO A 26 -10.10 -9.31 3.88
CA PRO A 26 -8.77 -9.29 4.49
C PRO A 26 -7.99 -10.61 4.31
N GLU A 27 -8.70 -11.74 4.20
CA GLU A 27 -8.11 -13.07 3.98
C GLU A 27 -7.40 -13.23 2.63
N LEU A 28 -7.68 -12.35 1.66
CA LEU A 28 -7.03 -12.39 0.34
C LEU A 28 -5.74 -11.55 0.28
N VAL A 29 -5.50 -10.71 1.29
CA VAL A 29 -4.38 -9.76 1.27
C VAL A 29 -3.48 -9.84 2.50
N SER A 30 -3.94 -10.44 3.60
CA SER A 30 -3.12 -10.71 4.79
C SER A 30 -2.24 -11.97 4.56
N PRO A 31 -0.99 -11.99 5.04
CA PRO A 31 -0.31 -10.95 5.84
C PRO A 31 0.36 -9.86 5.00
N ALA A 32 0.43 -10.03 3.67
CA ALA A 32 1.20 -9.15 2.79
C ALA A 32 0.83 -7.67 2.95
N PHE A 33 -0.46 -7.34 2.97
CA PHE A 33 -0.95 -5.97 3.15
C PHE A 33 -0.48 -5.33 4.46
N ASP A 34 -0.34 -6.10 5.53
CA ASP A 34 0.03 -5.57 6.84
C ASP A 34 1.49 -5.13 6.88
N ALA A 35 2.33 -5.65 5.98
CA ALA A 35 3.70 -5.18 5.76
C ALA A 35 3.79 -3.88 4.95
N TYR A 36 2.67 -3.29 4.48
CA TYR A 36 2.69 -2.05 3.70
C TYR A 36 2.75 -0.84 4.62
N GLY A 37 3.71 0.06 4.37
CA GLY A 37 3.79 1.35 5.04
C GLY A 37 2.68 2.31 4.60
N VAL A 38 2.39 3.32 5.43
CA VAL A 38 1.45 4.39 5.08
C VAL A 38 1.96 5.22 3.90
N ASP A 39 3.27 5.40 3.78
CA ASP A 39 3.97 6.13 2.71
C ASP A 39 3.88 5.44 1.33
N GLU A 40 3.42 4.18 1.30
CA GLU A 40 3.13 3.48 0.05
C GLU A 40 1.85 3.98 -0.61
N PHE A 41 0.93 4.55 0.18
CA PHE A 41 -0.32 5.16 -0.27
C PHE A 41 -0.13 6.67 -0.47
N THR A 42 -0.16 7.09 -1.72
CA THR A 42 0.19 8.46 -2.12
C THR A 42 -0.95 9.45 -2.04
N ALA A 43 -2.21 8.98 -2.09
CA ALA A 43 -3.35 9.84 -1.79
C ALA A 43 -3.54 10.00 -0.28
N ALA A 44 -3.50 11.23 0.23
CA ALA A 44 -3.64 11.51 1.66
C ALA A 44 -4.87 10.85 2.33
N PRO A 45 -6.08 10.81 1.71
CA PRO A 45 -7.21 10.09 2.30
C PRO A 45 -6.99 8.57 2.41
N TYR A 46 -6.28 7.96 1.46
CA TYR A 46 -6.01 6.52 1.46
C TYR A 46 -4.90 6.15 2.42
N ALA A 47 -3.88 7.00 2.54
CA ALA A 47 -2.88 6.90 3.60
C ALA A 47 -3.53 6.94 5.00
N ALA A 48 -4.48 7.84 5.22
CA ALA A 48 -5.19 7.92 6.50
C ALA A 48 -6.04 6.67 6.79
N VAL A 49 -6.70 6.10 5.77
CA VAL A 49 -7.41 4.81 5.92
C VAL A 49 -6.44 3.68 6.21
N ARG A 50 -5.29 3.61 5.51
CA ARG A 50 -4.25 2.61 5.78
C ARG A 50 -3.77 2.68 7.23
N GLN A 51 -3.51 3.89 7.74
CA GLN A 51 -3.13 4.10 9.13
C GLN A 51 -4.23 3.60 10.10
N ALA A 52 -5.50 3.93 9.85
CA ALA A 52 -6.60 3.44 10.67
C ALA A 52 -6.70 1.90 10.67
N VAL A 53 -6.41 1.23 9.54
CA VAL A 53 -6.33 -0.24 9.49
C VAL A 53 -5.15 -0.77 10.31
N MET A 54 -3.98 -0.13 10.26
CA MET A 54 -2.83 -0.50 11.10
C MET A 54 -3.17 -0.40 12.59
N ASP A 55 -3.74 0.73 13.00
CA ASP A 55 -4.08 1.02 14.40
C ASP A 55 -5.17 0.08 14.94
N ALA A 56 -6.02 -0.45 14.06
CA ALA A 56 -7.05 -1.42 14.42
C ALA A 56 -6.52 -2.85 14.63
N GLY A 57 -5.24 -3.12 14.31
CA GLY A 57 -4.62 -4.44 14.38
C GLY A 57 -4.32 -5.08 13.01
N GLY A 58 -4.45 -4.32 11.92
CA GLY A 58 -4.17 -4.79 10.56
C GLY A 58 -5.30 -5.62 9.95
N ALA A 59 -5.12 -5.99 8.68
CA ALA A 59 -5.99 -6.93 7.98
C ALA A 59 -5.96 -8.33 8.63
N GLU A 60 -4.84 -8.71 9.26
CA GLU A 60 -4.74 -9.94 10.06
C GLU A 60 -5.82 -10.03 11.14
N TYR A 61 -6.09 -8.94 11.88
CA TYR A 61 -7.22 -8.92 12.82
C TYR A 61 -8.55 -9.15 12.11
N GLY A 62 -8.73 -8.56 10.92
CA GLY A 62 -9.91 -8.77 10.07
C GLY A 62 -10.13 -10.22 9.64
N VAL A 63 -9.07 -11.02 9.53
CA VAL A 63 -9.18 -12.47 9.29
C VAL A 63 -9.66 -13.20 10.54
N GLN A 64 -9.21 -12.77 11.71
CA GLN A 64 -9.53 -13.40 13.00
C GLN A 64 -10.95 -13.09 13.48
N ASP A 65 -11.34 -11.82 13.45
CA ASP A 65 -12.66 -11.34 13.85
C ASP A 65 -13.26 -10.36 12.82
N PRO A 66 -13.90 -10.88 11.76
CA PRO A 66 -14.50 -10.04 10.73
C PRO A 66 -15.65 -9.16 11.22
N GLN A 67 -16.34 -9.54 12.30
CA GLN A 67 -17.50 -8.81 12.81
C GLN A 67 -17.06 -7.53 13.52
N GLU A 68 -16.01 -7.62 14.35
CA GLU A 68 -15.52 -6.48 15.11
C GLU A 68 -14.54 -5.61 14.31
N TYR A 69 -13.87 -6.17 13.32
CA TYR A 69 -12.82 -5.50 12.55
C TYR A 69 -13.24 -4.12 11.99
N LEU A 70 -14.35 -4.03 11.26
CA LEU A 70 -14.78 -2.76 10.67
C LEU A 70 -15.17 -1.70 11.72
N VAL A 71 -15.63 -2.13 12.89
CA VAL A 71 -15.90 -1.22 14.01
C VAL A 71 -14.58 -0.63 14.50
N ARG A 72 -13.58 -1.49 14.76
CA ARG A 72 -12.26 -1.04 15.22
C ARG A 72 -11.57 -0.11 14.23
N VAL A 73 -11.60 -0.41 12.93
CA VAL A 73 -11.02 0.48 11.90
C VAL A 73 -11.72 1.85 11.89
N ARG A 74 -13.04 1.89 12.08
CA ARG A 74 -13.80 3.16 12.16
C ARG A 74 -13.53 3.94 13.44
N GLU A 75 -13.29 3.25 14.56
CA GLU A 75 -12.93 3.85 15.85
C GLU A 75 -11.49 4.38 15.86
N ALA A 76 -10.58 3.71 15.15
CA ALA A 76 -9.21 4.15 14.95
C ALA A 76 -9.08 5.34 13.98
N ALA A 77 -10.13 5.65 13.21
CA ALA A 77 -10.10 6.78 12.28
C ALA A 77 -9.93 8.11 13.04
N PRO A 78 -8.99 8.98 12.62
CA PRO A 78 -8.63 10.20 13.35
C PRO A 78 -9.72 11.28 13.32
N ASP A 79 -10.61 11.24 12.33
CA ASP A 79 -11.71 12.20 12.16
C ASP A 79 -12.91 11.58 11.42
N ASP A 80 -14.00 12.34 11.32
CA ASP A 80 -15.23 11.93 10.65
C ASP A 80 -15.06 11.73 9.14
N VAL A 81 -14.09 12.40 8.51
CA VAL A 81 -13.84 12.28 7.07
C VAL A 81 -13.24 10.92 6.76
N VAL A 82 -12.23 10.50 7.53
CA VAL A 82 -11.62 9.16 7.40
C VAL A 82 -12.63 8.09 7.78
N ARG A 83 -13.43 8.30 8.84
CA ARG A 83 -14.49 7.36 9.24
C ARG A 83 -15.54 7.14 8.14
N ALA A 84 -15.94 8.22 7.46
CA ALA A 84 -16.83 8.13 6.31
C ALA A 84 -16.17 7.37 5.14
N MET A 85 -14.89 7.62 4.86
CA MET A 85 -14.14 6.91 3.81
C MET A 85 -14.03 5.41 4.11
N VAL A 86 -13.71 5.01 5.34
CA VAL A 86 -13.70 3.59 5.74
C VAL A 86 -15.06 2.95 5.48
N THR A 87 -16.14 3.62 5.89
CA THR A 87 -17.51 3.12 5.71
C THR A 87 -17.86 2.96 4.24
N GLU A 88 -17.46 3.92 3.39
CA GLU A 88 -17.63 3.88 1.94
C GLU A 88 -16.85 2.72 1.31
N LEU A 89 -15.56 2.59 1.65
CA LEU A 89 -14.69 1.55 1.09
C LEU A 89 -15.06 0.14 1.57
N ALA A 90 -15.68 0.01 2.74
CA ALA A 90 -16.15 -1.28 3.27
C ALA A 90 -17.35 -1.86 2.50
N VAL A 91 -18.04 -1.05 1.69
CA VAL A 91 -19.22 -1.51 0.91
C VAL A 91 -19.15 -1.20 -0.57
N GLU A 92 -18.22 -0.35 -1.01
CA GLU A 92 -18.04 -0.07 -2.43
C GLU A 92 -17.70 -1.36 -3.18
N ALA A 93 -18.39 -1.61 -4.29
CA ALA A 93 -18.11 -2.77 -5.12
C ALA A 93 -16.64 -2.81 -5.56
N ILE A 94 -16.01 -3.97 -5.36
CA ILE A 94 -14.71 -4.29 -5.94
C ILE A 94 -14.87 -4.35 -7.48
N MET A 95 -13.93 -3.76 -8.21
CA MET A 95 -14.00 -3.54 -9.66
C MET A 95 -14.12 -4.86 -10.45
N ARG A 96 -13.74 -5.98 -9.83
CA ARG A 96 -13.80 -7.32 -10.42
C ARG A 96 -15.02 -8.09 -9.94
N LYS A 97 -15.73 -8.75 -10.88
CA LYS A 97 -16.87 -9.63 -10.56
C LYS A 97 -16.49 -10.85 -9.72
N LYS A 98 -15.31 -11.41 -9.98
CA LYS A 98 -14.72 -12.49 -9.18
C LYS A 98 -13.52 -11.92 -8.44
N VAL A 99 -13.60 -11.91 -7.13
CA VAL A 99 -12.54 -11.42 -6.23
C VAL A 99 -11.83 -12.65 -5.67
N ASP A 100 -10.67 -12.97 -6.22
CA ASP A 100 -9.82 -14.11 -5.86
C ASP A 100 -8.37 -13.68 -5.54
N GLU A 101 -7.56 -14.63 -5.08
CA GLU A 101 -6.18 -14.42 -4.65
C GLU A 101 -5.30 -13.81 -5.75
N VAL A 102 -5.50 -14.22 -7.00
CA VAL A 102 -4.76 -13.67 -8.15
C VAL A 102 -5.04 -12.18 -8.29
N TYR A 103 -6.31 -11.78 -8.26
CA TYR A 103 -6.68 -10.37 -8.36
C TYR A 103 -6.16 -9.54 -7.18
N ALA A 104 -6.25 -10.08 -5.97
CA ALA A 104 -5.74 -9.42 -4.77
C ALA A 104 -4.21 -9.25 -4.80
N GLY A 105 -3.50 -10.30 -5.21
CA GLY A 105 -2.07 -10.29 -5.45
C GLY A 105 -1.64 -9.24 -6.48
N ASP A 106 -2.37 -9.10 -7.59
CA ASP A 106 -2.09 -8.09 -8.59
C ASP A 106 -2.20 -6.65 -8.03
N GLN A 107 -3.20 -6.37 -7.18
CA GLN A 107 -3.34 -5.05 -6.55
C GLN A 107 -2.19 -4.79 -5.57
N LEU A 108 -1.85 -5.77 -4.72
CA LEU A 108 -0.73 -5.71 -3.79
C LEU A 108 0.58 -5.40 -4.52
N VAL A 109 0.93 -6.21 -5.52
CA VAL A 109 2.18 -6.05 -6.29
C VAL A 109 2.21 -4.70 -6.97
N THR A 110 1.10 -4.26 -7.57
CA THR A 110 1.04 -2.97 -8.27
C THR A 110 1.32 -1.79 -7.33
N VAL A 111 0.73 -1.78 -6.13
CA VAL A 111 0.99 -0.72 -5.13
C VAL A 111 2.45 -0.79 -4.66
N ARG A 112 2.95 -1.97 -4.30
CA ARG A 112 4.32 -2.16 -3.80
C ARG A 112 5.36 -1.73 -4.81
N ARG A 113 5.21 -2.15 -6.08
CA ARG A 113 6.13 -1.78 -7.14
C ARG A 113 6.19 -0.28 -7.35
N ARG A 114 5.04 0.41 -7.33
CA ARG A 114 5.01 1.89 -7.41
C ARG A 114 5.74 2.54 -6.24
N ALA A 115 5.65 1.99 -5.03
CA ALA A 115 6.40 2.49 -3.88
C ALA A 115 7.91 2.27 -4.05
N VAL A 116 8.32 1.07 -4.47
CA VAL A 116 9.73 0.74 -4.75
C VAL A 116 10.30 1.64 -5.85
N GLU A 117 9.57 1.84 -6.95
CA GLU A 117 9.98 2.72 -8.06
C GLU A 117 10.10 4.19 -7.64
N ARG A 118 9.28 4.67 -6.69
CA ARG A 118 9.46 6.00 -6.08
C ARG A 118 10.74 6.03 -5.24
N ARG A 119 10.92 5.07 -4.34
CA ARG A 119 12.09 5.01 -3.46
C ARG A 119 13.40 4.93 -4.23
N VAL A 120 13.46 4.13 -5.29
CA VAL A 120 14.60 4.05 -6.22
C VAL A 120 14.92 5.42 -6.81
N ARG A 121 13.91 6.15 -7.31
CA ARG A 121 14.11 7.49 -7.86
C ARG A 121 14.60 8.48 -6.81
N ASP A 122 14.08 8.42 -5.60
CA ASP A 122 14.48 9.30 -4.50
C ASP A 122 15.93 9.06 -4.08
N ILE A 123 16.35 7.79 -4.00
CA ILE A 123 17.74 7.41 -3.71
C ILE A 123 18.67 7.88 -4.83
N GLN A 124 18.33 7.64 -6.10
CA GLN A 124 19.12 8.10 -7.24
C GLN A 124 19.26 9.63 -7.26
N SER A 125 18.16 10.34 -6.99
CA SER A 125 18.15 11.81 -6.89
C SER A 125 19.05 12.31 -5.75
N SER A 126 19.05 11.60 -4.63
CA SER A 126 19.90 11.92 -3.46
C SER A 126 21.38 11.64 -3.74
N LEU A 127 21.70 10.52 -4.37
CA LEU A 127 23.06 10.20 -4.83
C LEU A 127 23.61 11.24 -5.81
N ALA A 128 22.78 11.68 -6.77
CA ALA A 128 23.18 12.70 -7.73
C ALA A 128 23.51 14.05 -7.06
N ARG A 129 22.80 14.40 -5.96
CA ARG A 129 23.06 15.63 -5.18
C ARG A 129 24.26 15.53 -4.25
N LEU A 130 24.49 14.36 -3.64
CA LEU A 130 25.64 14.09 -2.76
C LEU A 130 26.98 14.32 -3.48
N GLY A 131 27.02 14.11 -4.81
CA GLY A 131 28.17 14.41 -5.65
C GLY A 131 29.41 13.59 -5.28
N GLN A 132 30.58 14.01 -5.76
CA GLN A 132 31.86 13.29 -5.55
C GLN A 132 32.49 13.50 -4.16
N HIS A 133 31.87 14.32 -3.30
CA HIS A 133 32.42 14.69 -1.98
C HIS A 133 31.81 13.91 -0.82
N ALA A 134 30.90 12.97 -1.10
CA ALA A 134 30.32 12.11 -0.08
C ALA A 134 31.37 11.18 0.54
N ASP A 135 31.22 10.91 1.83
CA ASP A 135 31.99 9.85 2.51
C ASP A 135 31.85 8.51 1.74
N PRO A 136 32.95 7.86 1.32
CA PRO A 136 32.90 6.61 0.58
C PRO A 136 32.08 5.51 1.26
N ALA A 137 32.09 5.43 2.59
CA ALA A 137 31.32 4.42 3.32
C ALA A 137 29.81 4.70 3.22
N HIS A 138 29.39 5.94 3.43
CA HIS A 138 28.00 6.36 3.22
C HIS A 138 27.54 6.12 1.77
N PHE A 139 28.36 6.47 0.78
CA PHE A 139 28.05 6.26 -0.63
C PHE A 139 27.88 4.77 -0.98
N ALA A 140 28.75 3.89 -0.46
CA ALA A 140 28.62 2.45 -0.66
C ALA A 140 27.34 1.88 -0.03
N ALA A 141 26.95 2.34 1.15
CA ALA A 141 25.72 1.91 1.82
C ALA A 141 24.47 2.28 1.00
N VAL A 142 24.39 3.51 0.49
CA VAL A 142 23.24 3.97 -0.32
C VAL A 142 23.18 3.23 -1.67
N GLN A 143 24.32 2.93 -2.30
CA GLN A 143 24.34 2.09 -3.50
C GLN A 143 23.86 0.66 -3.24
N ASN A 144 24.21 0.08 -2.07
CA ASN A 144 23.73 -1.24 -1.69
C ASN A 144 22.20 -1.24 -1.50
N GLU A 145 21.64 -0.23 -0.81
CA GLU A 145 20.19 -0.06 -0.67
C GLU A 145 19.51 0.03 -2.05
N LEU A 146 20.06 0.82 -2.97
CA LEU A 146 19.56 0.94 -4.34
C LEU A 146 19.55 -0.42 -5.06
N TRP A 147 20.64 -1.17 -4.97
CA TRP A 147 20.75 -2.49 -5.61
C TRP A 147 19.72 -3.48 -5.04
N VAL A 148 19.55 -3.51 -3.71
CA VAL A 148 18.54 -4.36 -3.05
C VAL A 148 17.13 -4.03 -3.54
N LEU A 149 16.78 -2.75 -3.63
CA LEU A 149 15.46 -2.32 -4.11
C LEU A 149 15.24 -2.69 -5.58
N GLN A 150 16.27 -2.60 -6.42
CA GLN A 150 16.19 -3.01 -7.83
C GLN A 150 15.98 -4.53 -7.97
N GLN A 151 16.68 -5.33 -7.16
CA GLN A 151 16.45 -6.78 -7.12
C GLN A 151 15.03 -7.12 -6.64
N TYR A 152 14.51 -6.35 -5.67
CA TYR A 152 13.16 -6.53 -5.18
C TYR A 152 12.09 -6.18 -6.23
N ASP A 153 12.21 -5.05 -6.95
CA ASP A 153 11.30 -4.74 -8.06
C ASP A 153 11.34 -5.80 -9.16
N GLN A 154 12.53 -6.34 -9.47
CA GLN A 154 12.66 -7.43 -10.43
C GLN A 154 11.93 -8.70 -9.95
N ALA A 155 12.09 -9.09 -8.69
CA ALA A 155 11.39 -10.23 -8.12
C ALA A 155 9.85 -10.05 -8.15
N LEU A 156 9.35 -8.85 -7.88
CA LEU A 156 7.93 -8.52 -7.98
C LEU A 156 7.40 -8.60 -9.42
N ARG A 157 8.23 -8.28 -10.42
CA ARG A 157 7.86 -8.41 -11.85
C ARG A 157 7.79 -9.87 -12.29
N GLU A 158 8.73 -10.69 -11.84
CA GLU A 158 8.88 -12.07 -12.29
C GLU A 158 7.95 -13.04 -11.56
N ARG A 159 7.78 -12.86 -10.25
CA ARG A 159 7.07 -13.80 -9.36
C ARG A 159 5.77 -13.23 -8.81
N GLY A 160 5.47 -11.96 -9.05
CA GLY A 160 4.24 -11.32 -8.59
C GLY A 160 4.10 -11.39 -7.07
N ALA A 161 2.95 -11.86 -6.59
CA ALA A 161 2.62 -11.88 -5.17
C ALA A 161 3.49 -12.85 -4.36
N GLU A 162 4.12 -13.85 -4.97
CA GLU A 162 5.06 -14.76 -4.30
C GLU A 162 6.36 -14.06 -3.85
N ALA A 163 6.63 -12.86 -4.37
CA ALA A 163 7.79 -12.06 -3.98
C ALA A 163 7.49 -11.02 -2.89
N LEU A 164 6.23 -10.91 -2.41
CA LEU A 164 5.85 -10.02 -1.31
C LEU A 164 6.25 -10.64 0.04
#